data_AF-A0A485BIF2-F1
#
_entry.id   AF-A0A485BIF2-F1
#
_cell.length_a   1.000
_cell.length_b   1.000
_cell.length_c   1.000
_cell.angle_alpha   90.00
_cell.angle_beta   90.00
_cell.angle_gamma   90.00
#
_symmetry.space_group_name_H-M   'P 1'
#
loop_
_entity.id
_entity.type
_entity.pdbx_description
1 polymer ?
#
loop_
_entity_poly.entity_id
_entity_poly.type
_entity_poly.pdbx_seq_one_letter_code
_entity_poly.pdbx_strand_id
1 'polypeptide(L)' 'MIRTMLQGKLHRVKVTQSDLHYEGSCAIDQDFLDAAGILENEAIDIWNVNNGKTFLNLRHRGGTWF' A
#
# COMPACT_ATOMS: atom_id res chain seq x y z
N MET A 1 -4.60 -20.81 19.55
CA MET A 1 -4.30 -19.37 19.44
C MET A 1 -3.92 -19.06 18.01
N ILE A 2 -4.52 -18.05 17.38
CA ILE A 2 -4.18 -17.59 16.03
C ILE A 2 -3.23 -16.38 16.18
N ARG A 3 -2.16 -16.31 15.38
CA ARG A 3 -1.22 -15.18 15.35
C ARG A 3 -1.35 -14.41 14.05
N THR A 4 -1.34 -13.08 14.12
CA THR A 4 -1.21 -12.21 12.95
C THR A 4 0.26 -11.93 12.72
N MET A 5 0.76 -12.27 11.53
CA MET A 5 2.14 -12.07 11.13
C MET A 5 2.18 -11.14 9.93
N LEU A 6 3.29 -10.41 9.75
CA LEU A 6 3.53 -9.63 8.54
C LEU A 6 3.72 -10.60 7.36
N GLN A 7 2.91 -10.44 6.32
CA GLN A 7 3.00 -11.24 5.09
C GLN A 7 4.13 -10.74 4.19
N GLY A 8 4.12 -9.44 3.87
CA GLY A 8 5.17 -8.78 3.09
C GLY A 8 5.22 -7.27 3.37
N LYS A 9 6.28 -6.60 2.90
CA LYS A 9 6.41 -5.14 3.00
C LYS A 9 7.18 -4.54 1.83
N LEU A 10 6.78 -3.34 1.43
CA LEU A 10 7.56 -2.47 0.53
C LEU A 10 8.34 -1.47 1.38
N HIS A 11 9.67 -1.57 1.37
CA HIS A 11 10.52 -0.76 2.24
C HIS A 11 10.98 0.53 1.54
N ARG A 12 10.62 1.68 2.11
CA ARG A 12 11.08 3.02 1.67
C ARG A 12 10.79 3.35 0.20
N VAL A 13 9.65 2.86 -0.29
CA VAL A 13 9.14 3.29 -1.61
C VAL A 13 8.77 4.77 -1.57
N LYS A 14 8.82 5.40 -2.75
CA LYS A 14 8.52 6.82 -2.93
C LYS A 14 7.09 6.98 -3.45
N VAL A 15 6.34 7.91 -2.87
CA VAL A 15 5.05 8.34 -3.43
C VAL A 15 5.33 9.07 -4.75
N THR A 16 4.76 8.56 -5.84
CA THR A 16 4.87 9.16 -7.18
C THR A 16 3.83 10.26 -7.38
N GLN A 17 2.59 10.02 -6.93
CA GLN A 17 1.47 10.94 -7.06
C GLN A 17 0.57 10.93 -5.82
N SER A 18 -0.08 12.05 -5.53
CA SER A 18 -1.10 12.19 -4.49
C SER A 18 -2.16 13.19 -4.96
N ASP A 19 -3.41 12.76 -5.03
CA ASP A 19 -4.55 13.59 -5.43
C ASP A 19 -5.66 13.47 -4.36
N LEU A 20 -6.17 14.62 -3.92
CA LEU A 20 -7.25 14.70 -2.92
C LEU A 20 -8.61 14.28 -3.51
N HIS A 21 -8.78 14.44 -4.82
CA HIS A 21 -10.02 14.13 -5.52
C HIS A 21 -10.03 12.72 -6.12
N TYR A 22 -8.95 11.95 -5.95
CA TYR A 22 -8.91 10.57 -6.39
C TYR A 22 -9.86 9.71 -5.54
N GLU A 23 -10.91 9.19 -6.16
CA GLU A 23 -11.85 8.24 -5.55
C GLU A 23 -11.25 6.82 -5.52
N GLY A 24 -10.13 6.69 -4.81
CA GLY A 24 -9.44 5.42 -4.60
C GLY A 24 -8.59 5.45 -3.33
N SER A 25 -8.01 4.30 -3.02
CA SER A 25 -7.13 4.08 -1.88
C SER A 25 -5.69 4.53 -2.23
N CYS A 26 -4.71 3.67 -1.98
CA CYS A 26 -3.41 3.71 -2.64
C CYS A 26 -3.47 2.86 -3.91
N ALA A 27 -2.76 3.29 -4.97
CA ALA A 27 -2.42 2.50 -6.15
C ALA A 27 -0.92 2.14 -6.07
N ILE A 28 -0.57 0.90 -6.40
CA ILE A 28 0.76 0.29 -6.30
C ILE A 28 0.99 -0.49 -7.59
N ASP A 29 2.20 -0.39 -8.14
CA ASP A 29 2.62 -1.13 -9.32
C ASP A 29 2.47 -2.65 -9.09
N GLN A 30 2.00 -3.38 -10.11
CA GLN A 30 1.80 -4.81 -10.07
C GLN A 30 3.11 -5.54 -9.74
N ASP A 31 4.25 -5.06 -10.27
CA ASP A 31 5.56 -5.66 -10.00
C ASP A 31 5.92 -5.60 -8.50
N PHE A 32 5.50 -4.53 -7.81
CA PHE A 32 5.71 -4.40 -6.37
C PHE A 32 4.73 -5.22 -5.55
N LEU A 33 3.47 -5.35 -6.00
CA LEU A 33 2.49 -6.24 -5.39
C LEU A 33 2.97 -7.69 -5.44
N ASP A 34 3.42 -8.14 -6.61
CA ASP A 34 3.93 -9.49 -6.83
C ASP A 34 5.19 -9.76 -6.01
N ALA A 35 6.13 -8.80 -5.96
CA ALA A 35 7.35 -8.92 -5.17
C ALA A 35 7.10 -8.95 -3.65
N ALA A 36 6.07 -8.24 -3.17
CA ALA A 36 5.69 -8.21 -1.76
C ALA A 36 4.64 -9.26 -1.39
N GLY A 37 4.12 -10.02 -2.36
CA GLY A 37 3.04 -10.98 -2.18
C GLY A 37 1.68 -10.36 -1.83
N ILE A 38 1.49 -9.06 -2.07
CA ILE A 38 0.25 -8.34 -1.70
C ILE A 38 -0.80 -8.57 -2.80
N LEU A 39 -2.01 -8.99 -2.41
CA LEU A 39 -3.10 -9.20 -3.34
C LEU A 39 -3.88 -7.91 -3.61
N GLU A 40 -4.53 -7.86 -4.78
CA GLU A 40 -5.46 -6.79 -5.09
C GLU A 40 -6.63 -6.80 -4.08
N ASN A 41 -7.02 -5.62 -3.60
CA ASN A 41 -8.04 -5.41 -2.57
C ASN A 41 -7.66 -5.94 -1.16
N GLU A 42 -6.41 -6.35 -0.95
CA GLU A 42 -5.88 -6.67 0.38
C GLU A 42 -5.77 -5.39 1.25
N ALA A 43 -5.99 -5.55 2.55
CA ALA A 43 -5.79 -4.47 3.50
C ALA A 43 -4.29 -4.25 3.72
N ILE A 44 -3.84 -3.01 3.54
CA ILE A 44 -2.45 -2.61 3.72
C ILE A 44 -2.34 -1.47 4.73
N ASP A 45 -1.19 -1.44 5.41
CA ASP A 45 -0.81 -0.37 6.33
C ASP A 45 0.29 0.49 5.70
N ILE A 46 0.13 1.81 5.77
CA ILE A 46 1.08 2.77 5.18
C ILE A 46 1.74 3.57 6.29
N TRP A 47 3.07 3.46 6.36
CA TRP A 47 3.91 4.24 7.27
C TRP A 47 4.72 5.28 6.50
N ASN A 48 4.38 6.55 6.70
CA ASN A 48 5.09 7.66 6.07
C ASN A 48 6.29 8.08 6.93
N VAL A 49 7.49 7.75 6.48
CA VAL A 49 8.75 8.03 7.18
C VAL A 49 9.12 9.52 7.21
N ASN A 50 8.56 10.35 6.31
CA ASN A 50 8.94 11.77 6.19
C ASN A 50 8.18 12.67 7.17
N ASN A 51 6.93 12.31 7.49
CA ASN A 51 6.08 13.11 8.38
C ASN A 51 5.57 12.34 9.61
N GLY A 52 5.98 11.08 9.77
CA GLY A 52 5.58 10.21 10.88
C GLY A 52 4.09 9.80 10.87
N LYS A 53 3.34 10.14 9.81
CA LYS A 53 1.92 9.77 9.71
C LYS A 53 1.79 8.29 9.39
N THR A 54 0.88 7.64 10.10
CA THR A 54 0.49 6.26 9.87
C THR A 54 -0.94 6.24 9.38
N PHE A 55 -1.17 5.69 8.18
CA PHE A 55 -2.50 5.41 7.69
C PHE A 55 -2.74 3.91 7.85
N LEU A 56 -3.76 3.57 8.63
CA LEU A 56 -4.09 2.20 8.99
C LEU A 56 -5.25 1.73 8.11
N ASN A 57 -5.13 0.54 7.50
CA ASN A 57 -6.18 -0.16 6.76
C ASN A 57 -6.74 0.55 5.51
N LEU A 58 -5.92 0.68 4.47
CA LEU A 58 -6.42 1.01 3.12
C LEU A 58 -6.52 -0.27 2.29
N ARG A 59 -7.60 -0.47 1.56
CA ARG A 59 -7.71 -1.57 0.57
C ARG A 59 -7.19 -1.07 -0.75
N HIS A 60 -6.04 -1.58 -1.22
CA HIS A 60 -5.50 -1.22 -2.53
C HIS A 60 -6.47 -1.65 -3.64
N ARG A 61 -7.02 -0.70 -4.40
CA ARG A 61 -7.84 -1.00 -5.59
C ARG A 61 -6.93 -1.04 -6.82
N GLY A 62 -6.98 -2.13 -7.59
CA GLY A 62 -6.16 -2.31 -8.79
C GLY A 62 -6.34 -1.18 -9.78
N GLY A 63 -5.25 -0.45 -10.02
CA GLY A 63 -5.17 0.60 -11.02
C GLY A 63 -3.70 0.91 -11.24
N THR A 64 -3.17 0.50 -12.38
CA THR A 64 -1.79 0.80 -12.78
C THR A 64 -1.68 2.29 -13.09
N TRP A 65 -0.99 3.05 -12.23
CA TRP A 65 -0.58 4.42 -12.51
C TRP A 65 0.94 4.49 -12.46
N PHE A 66 1.54 4.94 -13.57
CA PHE A 66 2.99 5.10 -13.78
C PHE A 66 3.61 6.20 -12.88
#